data_AF-A0A946VY65-F1
#
_entry.id   AF-A0A946VY65-F1
#
_cell.length_a   1.000
_cell.length_b   1.000
_cell.length_c   1.000
_cell.angle_alpha   90.00
_cell.angle_beta   90.00
_cell.angle_gamma   90.00
#
_symmetry.space_group_name_H-M   'P 1'
#
loop_
_entity.id
_entity.type
_entity.pdbx_description
1 polymer ?
#
loop_
_entity_poly.entity_id
_entity_poly.type
_entity_poly.pdbx_seq_one_letter_code
_entity_poly.pdbx_strand_id
1 'polypeptide(L)'
;VVESFVTALSKLVGEDIVLVDYSEHAVSHSASSDAACYVQLNIHGERLSGVGLSADIVDATLQAILCGVNAYLRAHPGAMTRAAASCAASA
;
A
#
# COMPACT_ATOMS: atom_id res chain seq x y z
N VAL A 1 -11.40 5.80 -2.28
CA VAL A 1 -10.93 4.77 -1.33
C VAL A 1 -9.42 4.62 -1.38
N VAL A 2 -8.84 4.38 -2.56
CA VAL A 2 -7.39 4.20 -2.76
C VAL A 2 -6.56 5.38 -2.25
N GLU A 3 -6.75 6.59 -2.78
CA GLU A 3 -5.97 7.78 -2.38
C GLU A 3 -6.13 8.12 -0.89
N SER A 4 -7.35 8.02 -0.36
CA SER A 4 -7.62 8.24 1.06
C SER A 4 -6.90 7.22 1.95
N PHE A 5 -6.80 5.96 1.50
CA PHE A 5 -6.09 4.92 2.22
C PHE A 5 -4.58 5.15 2.18
N VAL A 6 -4.01 5.45 1.00
CA VAL A 6 -2.59 5.80 0.86
C VAL A 6 -2.25 7.00 1.74
N THR A 7 -3.07 8.07 1.70
CA THR A 7 -2.86 9.27 2.52
C THR A 7 -2.88 8.96 4.02
N ALA A 8 -3.85 8.15 4.47
CA ALA A 8 -3.94 7.74 5.87
C ALA A 8 -2.73 6.88 6.28
N LEU A 9 -2.30 5.97 5.41
CA LEU A 9 -1.18 5.09 5.65
C LEU A 9 0.14 5.88 5.70
N SER A 10 0.37 6.82 4.78
CA SER A 10 1.54 7.72 4.80
C SER A 10 1.66 8.45 6.13
N LYS A 11 0.55 8.98 6.65
CA LYS A 11 0.52 9.64 7.97
C LYS A 11 0.81 8.67 9.12
N LEU A 12 0.23 7.47 9.06
CA LEU A 12 0.41 6.46 10.09
C LEU A 12 1.85 5.95 10.17
N VAL A 13 2.49 5.73 9.02
CA VAL A 13 3.87 5.22 8.95
C VAL A 13 4.92 6.32 8.88
N GLY A 14 4.54 7.60 8.81
CA GLY A 14 5.46 8.73 8.73
C GLY A 14 6.37 8.74 7.50
N GLU A 15 5.94 8.09 6.42
CA GLU A 15 6.66 7.99 5.15
C GLU A 15 5.82 8.61 4.04
N ASP A 16 6.47 9.31 3.10
CA ASP A 16 5.77 9.88 1.94
C ASP A 16 5.54 8.79 0.88
N ILE A 17 4.36 8.16 0.93
CA ILE A 17 3.96 7.11 -0.01
C ILE A 17 3.21 7.74 -1.17
N VAL A 18 3.74 7.54 -2.37
CA VAL A 18 3.09 7.92 -3.63
C VAL A 18 2.69 6.66 -4.39
N LEU A 19 1.41 6.51 -4.70
CA LEU A 19 0.93 5.49 -5.63
C LEU A 19 1.23 5.97 -7.05
N VAL A 20 2.06 5.23 -7.77
CA VAL A 20 2.49 5.62 -9.12
C VAL A 20 1.73 4.89 -10.20
N ASP A 21 1.51 3.60 -10.00
CA ASP A 21 0.74 2.79 -10.94
C ASP A 21 -0.16 1.83 -10.18
N TYR A 22 -1.28 1.50 -10.81
CA TYR A 22 -2.36 0.73 -10.24
C TYR A 22 -3.11 0.00 -11.35
N SER A 23 -3.22 -1.32 -11.21
CA SER A 23 -3.93 -2.16 -12.16
C SER A 23 -4.72 -3.24 -11.44
N GLU A 24 -5.97 -3.39 -11.88
CA GLU A 24 -6.93 -4.35 -11.36
C GLU A 24 -7.33 -5.33 -12.44
N HIS A 25 -7.50 -6.59 -12.04
CA HIS A 25 -7.93 -7.64 -12.94
C HIS A 25 -8.84 -8.64 -12.24
N ALA A 26 -10.03 -8.87 -12.79
CA ALA A 26 -10.85 -10.02 -12.39
C ALA A 26 -10.17 -11.30 -12.89
N VAL A 27 -9.85 -12.22 -11.97
CA VAL A 27 -9.09 -13.45 -12.26
C VAL A 27 -9.89 -14.45 -13.11
N SER A 28 -11.22 -14.37 -13.07
CA SER A 28 -12.14 -15.18 -13.85
C SER A 28 -13.41 -14.40 -14.21
N HIS A 29 -14.19 -14.92 -15.16
CA HIS A 29 -15.45 -14.31 -15.60
C HIS A 29 -16.68 -14.88 -14.85
N SER A 30 -16.45 -15.57 -13.73
CA SER A 30 -17.52 -16.21 -12.95
C SER A 30 -18.00 -15.29 -11.82
N ALA A 31 -19.23 -15.50 -11.33
CA ALA A 31 -19.80 -14.71 -10.23
C ALA A 31 -19.06 -14.87 -8.88
N SER A 32 -18.16 -15.86 -8.78
CA SER A 32 -17.28 -16.13 -7.64
C SER A 32 -15.82 -15.88 -8.01
N SER A 33 -15.55 -14.91 -8.88
CA SER A 33 -14.19 -14.62 -9.30
C SER A 33 -13.42 -13.85 -8.24
N ASP A 34 -12.21 -14.31 -7.95
CA ASP A 34 -11.22 -13.47 -7.30
C ASP A 34 -10.85 -12.26 -8.17
N ALA A 35 -10.39 -11.22 -7.51
CA ALA A 35 -9.83 -10.00 -8.06
C ALA A 35 -8.36 -9.92 -7.64
N ALA A 36 -7.49 -9.67 -8.61
CA ALA A 36 -6.09 -9.37 -8.40
C ALA A 36 -5.86 -7.87 -8.56
N CYS A 37 -5.09 -7.28 -7.66
CA CYS A 37 -4.61 -5.90 -7.78
C CYS A 37 -3.09 -5.89 -7.75
N TYR A 38 -2.49 -5.10 -8.64
CA TYR A 38 -1.07 -4.82 -8.71
C TYR A 38 -0.86 -3.31 -8.53
N VAL A 39 0.11 -2.93 -7.71
CA VAL A 39 0.47 -1.53 -7.50
C VAL A 39 1.95 -1.31 -7.62
N GLN A 40 2.33 -0.10 -8.01
CA GLN A 40 3.67 0.41 -7.89
C GLN A 40 3.65 1.63 -6.96
N LEU A 41 4.37 1.52 -5.84
CA LEU A 41 4.56 2.61 -4.88
C LEU A 41 5.92 3.25 -5.09
N ASN A 42 6.01 4.52 -4.74
CA ASN A 42 7.26 5.25 -4.60
C ASN A 42 7.35 5.77 -3.16
N ILE A 43 8.40 5.38 -2.44
CA ILE A 43 8.67 5.84 -1.08
C ILE A 43 10.13 6.31 -1.04
N HIS A 44 10.35 7.60 -0.80
CA HIS A 44 11.69 8.21 -0.82
C HIS A 44 12.54 7.92 -2.07
N GLY A 45 11.89 7.77 -3.24
CA GLY A 45 12.55 7.51 -4.52
C GLY A 45 12.76 6.03 -4.84
N GLU A 46 12.45 5.13 -3.91
CA GLU A 46 12.47 3.69 -4.14
C GLU A 46 11.12 3.21 -4.71
N ARG A 47 11.19 2.41 -5.78
CA ARG A 47 10.01 1.80 -6.41
C ARG A 47 9.74 0.41 -5.86
N LEU A 48 8.54 0.21 -5.33
CA LEU A 48 8.12 -1.04 -4.74
C LEU A 48 6.86 -1.55 -5.41
N SER A 49 6.88 -2.84 -5.73
CA SER A 49 5.70 -3.54 -6.26
C SER A 49 4.92 -4.19 -5.13
N GLY A 50 3.60 -4.07 -5.19
CA GLY A 50 2.68 -4.73 -4.29
C GLY A 50 1.64 -5.53 -5.08
N VAL A 51 1.19 -6.64 -4.49
CA VAL A 51 0.15 -7.50 -5.06
C VAL A 51 -0.86 -7.89 -3.99
N GLY A 52 -2.13 -7.95 -4.34
CA GLY A 52 -3.21 -8.42 -3.49
C GLY A 52 -4.22 -9.25 -4.27
N LEU A 53 -4.81 -10.23 -3.62
CA LEU A 53 -5.78 -11.16 -4.20
C LEU A 53 -6.93 -11.32 -3.22
N SER A 54 -8.15 -11.02 -3.66
CA SER A 54 -9.35 -11.16 -2.84
C SER A 54 -10.59 -11.32 -3.70
N ALA A 55 -11.66 -11.91 -3.16
CA ALA A 55 -12.95 -11.93 -3.83
C ALA A 55 -13.60 -10.54 -3.92
N ASP A 56 -13.11 -9.57 -3.13
CA ASP A 56 -13.52 -8.17 -3.19
C ASP A 56 -12.39 -7.33 -3.78
N ILE A 57 -12.70 -6.57 -4.83
CA ILE A 57 -11.73 -5.76 -5.56
C ILE A 57 -11.10 -4.65 -4.70
N VAL A 58 -11.87 -4.09 -3.77
CA VAL A 58 -11.37 -3.09 -2.82
C VAL A 58 -10.40 -3.74 -1.85
N ASP A 59 -10.73 -4.91 -1.31
CA ASP A 59 -9.84 -5.65 -0.41
C ASP A 59 -8.54 -6.06 -1.13
N ALA A 60 -8.62 -6.58 -2.36
CA ALA A 60 -7.43 -6.89 -3.18
C ALA A 60 -6.52 -5.66 -3.34
N THR A 61 -7.10 -4.50 -3.56
CA THR A 61 -6.38 -3.23 -3.64
C THR A 61 -5.71 -2.83 -2.33
N LEU A 62 -6.42 -2.91 -1.21
CA LEU A 62 -5.85 -2.58 0.10
C LEU A 62 -4.69 -3.51 0.45
N GLN A 63 -4.83 -4.81 0.17
CA GLN A 63 -3.77 -5.80 0.34
C GLN A 63 -2.56 -5.50 -0.53
N ALA A 64 -2.75 -5.10 -1.80
CA ALA A 64 -1.65 -4.75 -2.70
C ALA A 64 -0.84 -3.55 -2.18
N ILE A 65 -1.51 -2.52 -1.67
CA ILE A 65 -0.86 -1.35 -1.07
C ILE A 65 -0.09 -1.76 0.19
N LEU A 66 -0.72 -2.53 1.10
CA LEU A 66 -0.08 -3.02 2.30
C LEU A 66 1.13 -3.91 1.99
N CYS A 67 1.06 -4.73 0.94
CA CYS A 67 2.17 -5.55 0.46
C CYS A 67 3.39 -4.69 0.12
N GLY A 68 3.21 -3.63 -0.70
CA GLY A 68 4.29 -2.72 -1.09
C GLY A 68 4.87 -1.94 0.10
N VAL A 69 4.03 -1.43 0.99
CA VAL A 69 4.49 -0.70 2.20
C VAL A 69 5.23 -1.63 3.16
N ASN A 70 4.75 -2.86 3.37
CA ASN A 70 5.44 -3.82 4.22
C ASN A 70 6.80 -4.23 3.65
N ALA A 71 6.94 -4.31 2.32
CA ALA A 71 8.22 -4.55 1.67
C ALA A 71 9.23 -3.44 2.03
N TYR A 72 8.79 -2.18 1.94
CA TYR A 72 9.61 -1.02 2.34
C TYR A 72 10.07 -1.11 3.80
N LEU A 73 9.13 -1.30 4.73
CA LEU A 73 9.41 -1.28 6.17
C LEU A 73 10.33 -2.43 6.59
N ARG A 74 10.23 -3.59 5.93
CA ARG A 74 11.15 -4.71 6.16
C ARG A 74 12.57 -4.42 5.67
N ALA A 75 12.70 -3.72 4.54
CA ALA A 75 14.00 -3.27 4.04
C ALA A 75 14.57 -2.10 4.87
N HIS A 76 13.71 -1.33 5.54
CA HIS A 76 14.07 -0.15 6.33
C HIS A 76 13.58 -0.24 7.79
N PRO A 77 14.18 -1.09 8.64
CA PRO A 77 13.72 -1.30 10.02
C PRO A 77 13.67 -0.03 10.89
N GLY A 78 14.47 1.00 10.54
CA GLY A 78 14.48 2.30 11.24
C GLY A 78 13.38 3.28 10.81
N ALA A 79 12.63 2.99 9.74
CA ALA A 79 11.54 3.84 9.24
C ALA A 79 10.42 3.97 10.29
N MET A 80 10.01 2.88 10.92
CA MET A 80 8.97 2.90 11.95
C MET A 80 9.35 3.71 13.20
N THR A 81 10.64 3.82 13.52
CA THR A 81 11.11 4.67 14.63
C THR A 81 10.97 6.15 14.32
N ARG A 82 11.13 6.55 13.05
CA ARG A 82 10.91 7.94 12.59
C ARG A 82 9.42 8.29 12.54
N ALA A 83 8.58 7.35 12.17
CA ALA A 83 7.12 7.47 12.19
C ALA A 83 6.59 7.90 13.56
N ALA A 84 6.98 7.15 14.60
CA ALA A 84 6.56 7.41 15.97
C ALA A 84 7.02 8.79 16.48
N ALA A 85 8.23 9.23 16.08
CA ALA A 85 8.76 10.54 16.43
C ALA A 85 8.00 11.70 15.75
N SER A 86 7.56 11.53 14.51
CA SER A 86 6.79 12.54 13.77
C SER A 86 5.37 12.73 14.34
N CYS A 87 4.68 11.65 14.73
CA CYS A 87 3.35 11.76 15.36
C CYS A 87 3.40 12.48 16.71
N ALA A 88 4.45 12.25 17.51
CA ALA A 88 4.65 12.89 18.81
C ALA A 88 4.96 14.39 18.72
N ALA A 89 5.50 14.88 17.60
CA ALA A 89 5.80 16.29 17.38
C ALA A 89 4.59 17.12 16.89
N SER A 90 3.48 16.46 16.55
CA SER A 90 2.25 17.08 16.03
C SER A 90 1.07 17.11 17.03
N ALA A 91 1.31 16.69 18.28
CA ALA A 91 0.35 16.69 19.38
C ALA A 91 0.69 17.78 20.41
#